data_AF-A0A9E3A521-F1
#
_entry.id   AF-A0A9E3A521-F1
#
_cell.length_a   1.000
_cell.length_b   1.000
_cell.length_c   1.000
_cell.angle_alpha   90.00
_cell.angle_beta   90.00
_cell.angle_gamma   90.00
#
_symmetry.space_group_name_H-M   'P 1'
#
loop_
_entity.id
_entity.type
_entity.pdbx_description
1 polymer ?
#
loop_
_entity_poly.entity_id
_entity_poly.type
_entity_poly.pdbx_seq_one_letter_code
_entity_poly.pdbx_strand_id
1 'polypeptide(L)' 'QPTVQMTQGDLARMLDAGRSKINLALKQMETQGLLRTGYRTITLLDMAKLRTIAGREVEPL' A
#
# COMPACT_ATOMS: atom_id res chain seq x y z
N GLN A 1 -4.08 0.20 13.60
CA GLN A 1 -3.61 0.52 12.24
C GLN A 1 -4.67 0.08 11.26
N PRO A 2 -5.12 0.94 10.34
CA PRO A 2 -6.14 0.56 9.37
C PRO A 2 -5.63 -0.55 8.46
N THR A 3 -6.52 -1.47 8.09
CA THR A 3 -6.24 -2.60 7.21
C THR A 3 -7.11 -2.55 5.98
N VAL A 4 -6.56 -2.98 4.85
CA VAL A 4 -7.28 -3.10 3.59
C VAL A 4 -7.30 -4.57 3.19
N GLN A 5 -8.50 -5.11 2.96
CA GLN A 5 -8.70 -6.48 2.53
C GLN A 5 -8.47 -6.59 1.02
N MET A 6 -7.23 -6.87 0.61
CA MET A 6 -6.85 -7.03 -0.78
C MET A 6 -5.58 -7.86 -0.93
N THR A 7 -5.45 -8.53 -2.07
CA THR A 7 -4.20 -9.18 -2.46
C THR A 7 -3.31 -8.24 -3.28
N GLN A 8 -2.03 -8.59 -3.41
CA GLN A 8 -1.11 -7.93 -4.33
C GLN A 8 -1.58 -8.05 -5.79
N GLY A 9 -2.23 -9.17 -6.13
CA GLY A 9 -2.81 -9.38 -7.45
C GLY A 9 -4.00 -8.47 -7.73
N ASP A 10 -4.78 -8.13 -6.71
CA ASP A 10 -5.88 -7.16 -6.83
C ASP A 10 -5.32 -5.76 -7.08
N LEU A 11 -4.28 -5.35 -6.34
CA LEU A 11 -3.58 -4.08 -6.59
C LEU A 11 -2.98 -4.00 -7.99
N ALA A 12 -2.32 -5.06 -8.45
CA ALA A 12 -1.77 -5.12 -9.80
C ALA A 12 -2.84 -4.92 -10.88
N ARG A 13 -4.02 -5.52 -10.69
CA ARG A 13 -5.15 -5.33 -11.60
C ARG A 13 -5.73 -3.91 -11.50
N MET A 14 -5.90 -3.39 -10.29
CA MET A 14 -6.48 -2.05 -10.08
C MET A 14 -5.61 -0.93 -10.66
N LEU A 15 -4.29 -1.09 -10.63
CA LEU A 15 -3.34 -0.09 -11.08
C LEU A 15 -2.82 -0.33 -12.50
N ASP A 16 -3.41 -1.32 -13.21
CA ASP A 16 -2.95 -1.80 -14.51
C ASP A 16 -1.42 -1.95 -14.60
N ALA A 17 -0.86 -2.58 -13.55
CA ALA A 17 0.57 -2.67 -13.34
C ALA A 17 1.01 -4.13 -13.20
N GLY A 18 2.21 -4.44 -13.69
CA GLY A 18 2.79 -5.78 -13.54
C GLY A 18 2.95 -6.19 -12.07
N ARG A 19 2.61 -7.45 -11.75
CA ARG A 19 2.72 -8.01 -10.38
C ARG A 19 4.11 -7.82 -9.77
N SER A 20 5.17 -8.04 -10.54
CA SER A 20 6.54 -7.86 -10.05
C SER A 20 6.83 -6.42 -9.63
N LYS A 21 6.28 -5.44 -10.37
CA LYS A 21 6.43 -4.00 -10.05
C LYS A 21 5.68 -3.66 -8.75
N ILE A 22 4.46 -4.17 -8.58
CA ILE A 22 3.68 -3.99 -7.35
C ILE A 22 4.38 -4.64 -6.16
N ASN A 23 4.86 -5.87 -6.31
CA ASN A 23 5.53 -6.58 -5.22
C ASN A 23 6.83 -5.89 -4.80
N LEU A 24 7.62 -5.40 -5.75
CA LEU A 24 8.81 -4.62 -5.47
C LEU A 24 8.47 -3.34 -4.69
N ALA A 25 7.47 -2.57 -5.14
CA ALA A 25 7.04 -1.35 -4.47
C ALA A 25 6.52 -1.64 -3.04
N LEU A 26 5.68 -2.66 -2.87
CA LEU A 26 5.18 -3.07 -1.55
C LEU A 26 6.32 -3.50 -0.62
N LYS A 27 7.32 -4.23 -1.14
CA LYS A 27 8.51 -4.61 -0.36
C LYS A 27 9.33 -3.40 0.06
N GLN A 28 9.53 -2.42 -0.82
CA GLN A 28 10.21 -1.17 -0.48
C GLN A 28 9.45 -0.37 0.59
N MET A 29 8.12 -0.32 0.50
CA MET A 29 7.30 0.37 1.51
C MET A 29 7.30 -0.37 2.85
N GLU A 30 7.36 -1.71 2.84
CA GLU A 30 7.50 -2.54 4.04
C GLU A 30 8.86 -2.35 4.73
N THR A 31 9.97 -2.28 3.97
CA THR A 31 11.30 -2.01 4.54
C THR A 31 11.42 -0.60 5.11
N GLN A 32 10.67 0.35 4.57
CA GLN A 32 10.56 1.71 5.11
C GLN A 32 9.61 1.83 6.31
N GLY A 33 8.95 0.73 6.71
CA GLY A 33 8.01 0.71 7.83
C GLY A 33 6.69 1.44 7.56
N LEU A 34 6.30 1.58 6.29
CA LEU A 34 5.07 2.29 5.90
C LEU A 34 3.84 1.39 5.91
N LEU A 35 4.01 0.12 5.56
CA LEU A 35 2.95 -0.89 5.54
C LEU A 35 3.50 -2.28 5.90
N ARG A 36 2.61 -3.24 6.13
CA ARG A 36 2.93 -4.67 6.17
C ARG A 36 1.98 -5.43 5.26
N THR A 37 2.51 -6.45 4.59
CA THR A 37 1.68 -7.36 3.80
C THR A 37 1.41 -8.65 4.57
N GLY A 38 0.16 -9.10 4.56
CA GLY A 38 -0.28 -10.36 5.14
C GLY A 38 -1.13 -11.15 4.15
N TYR A 39 -1.64 -12.31 4.56
CA TYR A 39 -2.53 -13.08 3.70
C TYR A 39 -3.81 -12.29 3.40
N ARG A 40 -3.97 -11.87 2.13
CA ARG A 40 -5.11 -11.08 1.63
C ARG A 40 -5.36 -9.76 2.39
N THR A 41 -4.35 -9.23 3.07
CA THR A 41 -4.47 -8.00 3.88
C THR A 41 -3.23 -7.15 3.68
N ILE A 42 -3.43 -5.83 3.65
CA ILE A 42 -2.37 -4.82 3.76
C ILE A 42 -2.66 -3.96 4.98
N THR A 43 -1.73 -3.90 5.92
CA THR A 43 -1.82 -3.08 7.14
C THR A 43 -1.01 -1.81 6.95
N LEU A 44 -1.64 -0.65 7.14
CA LEU A 44 -0.98 0.65 6.98
C LEU A 44 -0.34 1.07 8.31
N LEU A 45 0.99 1.16 8.34
CA LEU A 45 1.75 1.45 9.56
C LEU A 45 1.90 2.95 9.81
N ASP A 46 2.18 3.73 8.76
CA ASP A 46 2.41 5.17 8.82
C ASP A 46 1.51 5.92 7.82
N MET A 47 0.28 6.19 8.25
CA MET A 47 -0.71 6.88 7.43
C MET A 47 -0.28 8.30 7.04
N ALA A 48 0.47 8.99 7.89
CA ALA A 48 0.90 10.36 7.61
C ALA A 48 1.85 10.38 6.40
N LYS A 49 2.89 9.54 6.42
CA LYS A 49 3.82 9.44 5.28
C LYS A 49 3.16 8.89 4.03
N LEU A 50 2.26 7.91 4.17
CA LEU A 50 1.51 7.37 3.03
C LEU A 50 0.67 8.45 2.33
N ARG A 51 0.06 9.37 3.08
CA ARG A 51 -0.68 10.51 2.52
C ARG A 51 0.24 11.47 1.76
N THR A 52 1.40 11.79 2.33
CA THR A 52 2.43 12.61 1.66
C THR A 52 2.89 11.97 0.34
N ILE A 53 3.19 10.66 0.34
CA ILE A 53 3.63 9.92 -0.85
C ILE A 53 2.53 9.91 -1.92
N ALA A 54 1.27 9.75 -1.53
CA ALA A 54 0.14 9.74 -2.45
C ALA A 54 -0.16 11.11 -3.09
N GLY A 55 0.55 12.17 -2.67
CA GLY A 55 0.33 13.53 -3.17
C GLY A 55 -1.05 14.10 -2.82
N ARG A 56 -1.76 13.50 -1.86
CA ARG A 56 -3.04 14.02 -1.36
C ARG A 56 -2.80 14.82 -0.09
N GLU A 57 -3.07 16.12 -0.13
CA GLU A 57 -3.73 16.77 1.00
C GLU A 57 -5.06 16.02 1.17
N VAL A 58 -5.10 15.06 2.10
CA VAL A 58 -6.33 14.32 2.36
C VAL A 58 -7.26 15.29 3.08
N GLU A 59 -8.25 15.83 2.36
CA GLU A 59 -9.43 16.41 2.99
C GLU A 59 -9.96 15.36 3.99
N PRO A 60 -10.11 15.71 5.27
CA PRO A 60 -10.74 14.81 6.22
C PRO A 60 -12.17 14.55 5.74
N LEU A 61 -12.53 13.26 5.62
CA LEU A 61 -13.92 12.82 5.53
C LEU A 61 -14.68 13.17 6.82
#